data_AF-A0A520G6M6-F1
#
_entry.id   AF-A0A520G6M6-F1
#
_cell.length_a   1.000
_cell.length_b   1.000
_cell.length_c   1.000
_cell.angle_alpha   90.00
_cell.angle_beta   90.00
_cell.angle_gamma   90.00
#
_symmetry.space_group_name_H-M   'P 1'
#
loop_
_entity.id
_entity.type
_entity.pdbx_description
1 polymer ?
#
loop_
_entity_poly.entity_id
_entity_poly.type
_entity_poly.pdbx_seq_one_letter_code
_entity_poly.pdbx_strand_id
1 'polypeptide(L)'
;MFPLCAALLALAAPALARETGPEQLDKALKGRVAGPPESCINLARSPHSTIIDDSTILYRVGAGSVVYVQKFKDGCPGLREGMATVTRTPSTRLCRGDIITLIDPPLPGTFGSCALEDFIPYRRAK
;
A
#
# COMPACT_ATOMS: atom_id res chain seq x y z
N MET A 1 25.56 -55.77 -17.20
CA MET A 1 24.77 -55.33 -16.03
C MET A 1 25.50 -54.14 -15.39
N PHE A 2 25.31 -52.93 -15.91
CA PHE A 2 25.87 -51.69 -15.34
C PHE A 2 24.72 -50.69 -15.21
N PRO A 3 24.28 -50.31 -14.00
CA PRO A 3 23.22 -49.32 -13.85
C PRO A 3 23.83 -47.93 -13.93
N LEU A 4 23.44 -47.18 -14.97
CA LEU A 4 23.76 -45.77 -15.13
C LEU A 4 22.82 -44.96 -14.21
N CYS A 5 23.32 -44.52 -13.06
CA CYS A 5 22.58 -43.62 -12.16
C CYS A 5 22.45 -42.24 -12.83
N ALA A 6 21.25 -41.90 -13.29
CA ALA A 6 20.92 -40.55 -13.73
C ALA A 6 20.74 -39.65 -12.49
N ALA A 7 21.68 -38.75 -12.25
CA ALA A 7 21.57 -37.72 -11.22
C ALA A 7 20.60 -36.63 -11.68
N LEU A 8 19.40 -36.59 -11.10
CA LEU A 8 18.50 -35.45 -11.20
C LEU A 8 19.06 -34.30 -10.35
N LEU A 9 19.63 -33.28 -11.01
CA LEU A 9 19.91 -31.98 -10.41
C LEU A 9 18.57 -31.25 -10.19
N ALA A 10 18.07 -31.27 -8.96
CA ALA A 10 16.95 -30.43 -8.55
C ALA A 10 17.40 -28.96 -8.51
N LEU A 11 16.93 -28.14 -9.46
CA LEU A 11 17.05 -26.68 -9.34
C LEU A 11 16.11 -26.20 -8.23
N ALA A 12 16.68 -25.89 -7.06
CA ALA A 12 15.98 -25.10 -6.05
C ALA A 12 15.81 -23.67 -6.59
N ALA A 13 14.62 -23.34 -7.08
CA ALA A 13 14.26 -21.96 -7.38
C ALA A 13 14.25 -21.16 -6.07
N PRO A 14 14.94 -20.02 -5.96
CA PRO A 14 14.83 -19.18 -4.78
C PRO A 14 13.40 -18.67 -4.69
N ALA A 15 12.69 -19.00 -3.62
CA ALA A 15 11.46 -18.30 -3.28
C ALA A 15 11.83 -16.83 -3.04
N LEU A 16 11.38 -15.94 -3.91
CA LEU A 16 11.45 -14.50 -3.67
C LEU A 16 10.67 -14.21 -2.38
N ALA A 17 11.40 -13.95 -1.30
CA ALA A 17 10.79 -13.51 -0.05
C ALA A 17 10.02 -12.20 -0.34
N ARG A 18 8.75 -12.16 0.06
CA ARG A 18 7.91 -10.97 -0.08
C ARG A 18 8.32 -9.97 1.00
N GLU A 19 8.61 -8.73 0.61
CA GLU A 19 8.93 -7.64 1.55
C GLU A 19 7.76 -7.44 2.53
N THR A 20 8.07 -7.31 3.81
CA THR A 20 7.07 -7.04 4.86
C THR A 20 6.57 -5.59 4.80
N GLY A 21 5.37 -5.31 5.32
CA GLY A 21 4.82 -3.96 5.43
C GLY A 21 5.80 -2.92 5.99
N PRO A 22 6.42 -3.15 7.16
CA PRO A 22 7.41 -2.23 7.73
C PRO A 22 8.58 -1.95 6.78
N GLU A 23 9.11 -2.96 6.10
CA GLU A 23 10.20 -2.78 5.11
C GLU A 23 9.73 -1.94 3.91
N GLN A 24 8.50 -2.17 3.43
CA GLN A 24 7.90 -1.38 2.35
C GLN A 24 7.71 0.09 2.77
N LEU A 25 7.30 0.33 4.02
CA LEU A 25 7.14 1.67 4.57
C LEU A 25 8.50 2.40 4.65
N ASP A 26 9.50 1.78 5.27
CA ASP A 26 10.84 2.35 5.41
C ASP A 26 11.44 2.68 4.04
N LYS A 27 11.31 1.76 3.08
CA LYS A 27 11.76 1.96 1.70
C LYS A 27 11.02 3.11 1.01
N ALA A 28 9.70 3.23 1.20
CA ALA A 28 8.91 4.31 0.62
C ALA A 28 9.28 5.68 1.20
N LEU A 29 9.64 5.73 2.49
CA LEU A 29 9.94 6.95 3.23
C LEU A 29 11.42 7.31 3.27
N LYS A 30 12.33 6.42 2.84
CA LYS A 30 13.78 6.64 2.84
C LYS A 30 14.18 7.96 2.19
N GLY A 31 14.91 8.81 2.93
CA GLY A 31 15.39 10.11 2.46
C GLY A 31 14.26 11.14 2.23
N ARG A 32 13.11 10.94 2.88
CA ARG A 32 12.01 11.90 2.90
C ARG A 32 11.80 12.45 4.31
N VAL A 33 11.26 13.65 4.37
CA VAL A 33 10.92 14.35 5.60
C VAL A 33 9.42 14.54 5.66
N ALA A 34 8.84 14.29 6.84
CA ALA A 34 7.43 14.53 7.11
C ALA A 34 7.13 16.03 7.14
N GLY A 35 6.06 16.43 6.47
CA GLY A 35 5.49 17.78 6.54
C GLY A 35 4.28 17.84 7.48
N PRO A 36 3.65 19.02 7.58
CA PRO A 36 2.41 19.17 8.35
C PRO A 36 1.28 18.31 7.75
N PRO A 37 0.36 17.78 8.59
CA PRO A 37 -0.79 17.03 8.10
C PRO A 37 -1.66 17.86 7.15
N GLU A 38 -2.13 17.22 6.09
CA GLU A 38 -3.03 17.81 5.08
C GLU A 38 -4.37 17.08 5.11
N SER A 39 -5.49 17.80 5.15
CA SER A 39 -6.82 17.18 5.22
C SER A 39 -7.35 16.70 3.87
N CYS A 40 -6.73 17.07 2.75
CA CYS A 40 -7.11 16.59 1.43
C CYS A 40 -5.88 16.48 0.53
N ILE A 41 -5.82 15.43 -0.29
CA ILE A 41 -4.80 15.21 -1.31
C ILE A 41 -5.43 15.17 -2.70
N ASN A 42 -4.71 15.70 -3.69
CA ASN A 42 -5.12 15.55 -5.08
C ASN A 42 -4.50 14.26 -5.64
N LEU A 43 -5.37 13.32 -6.00
CA LEU A 43 -4.98 12.07 -6.63
C LEU A 43 -4.84 12.27 -8.14
N ALA A 44 -3.87 11.55 -8.73
CA ALA A 44 -3.84 11.36 -10.16
C ALA A 44 -5.07 10.55 -10.61
N ARG A 45 -5.38 10.59 -11.90
CA ARG A 45 -6.52 9.83 -12.49
C ARG A 45 -6.46 8.32 -12.18
N SER A 46 -5.26 7.79 -11.93
CA SER A 46 -5.03 6.46 -11.36
C SER A 46 -4.12 6.60 -10.13
N PRO A 47 -4.67 6.65 -8.91
CA PRO A 47 -3.88 6.75 -7.70
C PRO A 47 -3.15 5.43 -7.43
N HIS A 48 -1.83 5.51 -7.25
CA HIS A 48 -1.06 4.35 -6.80
C HIS A 48 -1.05 4.31 -5.27
N SER A 49 -1.95 3.52 -4.69
CA SER A 49 -1.99 3.24 -3.25
C SER A 49 -1.28 1.94 -2.90
N THR A 50 -0.67 1.86 -1.72
CA THR A 50 -0.09 0.64 -1.18
C THR A 50 -0.52 0.48 0.27
N ILE A 51 -1.19 -0.61 0.60
CA ILE A 51 -1.57 -0.96 1.96
C ILE A 51 -0.35 -1.61 2.62
N ILE A 52 0.04 -1.07 3.78
CA ILE A 52 1.24 -1.49 4.52
C ILE A 52 0.87 -2.47 5.63
N ASP A 53 -0.19 -2.18 6.37
CA ASP A 53 -0.67 -2.97 7.50
C ASP A 53 -2.17 -2.74 7.69
N ASP A 54 -2.72 -3.10 8.84
CA ASP A 54 -4.12 -2.97 9.23
C ASP A 54 -4.58 -1.53 9.57
N SER A 55 -3.65 -0.58 9.56
CA SER A 55 -3.88 0.82 9.91
C SER A 55 -3.21 1.83 8.98
N THR A 56 -2.38 1.40 8.02
CA THR A 56 -1.53 2.29 7.23
C THR A 56 -1.67 2.09 5.72
N ILE A 57 -1.92 3.18 5.00
CA ILE A 57 -1.96 3.23 3.53
C ILE A 57 -1.03 4.33 3.02
N LEU A 58 -0.27 4.03 1.97
CA LEU A 58 0.56 4.99 1.26
C LEU A 58 -0.11 5.43 -0.03
N TYR A 59 -0.15 6.73 -0.30
CA TYR A 59 -0.54 7.29 -1.59
C TYR A 59 0.65 7.98 -2.25
N ARG A 60 0.99 7.58 -3.48
CA ARG A 60 2.07 8.22 -4.25
C ARG A 60 1.48 9.23 -5.23
N VAL A 61 1.94 10.47 -5.16
CA VAL A 61 1.44 11.59 -5.99
C VAL A 61 2.60 12.29 -6.70
N GLY A 62 2.32 12.90 -7.85
CA GLY A 62 3.30 13.68 -8.63
C GLY A 62 4.48 12.83 -9.08
N ALA A 63 4.21 11.69 -9.72
CA ALA A 63 5.22 10.69 -10.11
C ALA A 63 6.06 10.14 -8.93
N GLY A 64 5.52 10.17 -7.71
CA GLY A 64 6.21 9.73 -6.50
C GLY A 64 7.11 10.79 -5.86
N SER A 65 7.03 12.05 -6.29
CA SER A 65 7.69 13.17 -5.60
C SER A 65 7.20 13.33 -4.17
N VAL A 66 5.92 13.05 -3.90
CA VAL A 66 5.32 13.05 -2.56
C VAL A 66 4.70 11.70 -2.25
N VAL A 67 4.99 11.19 -1.06
CA VAL A 67 4.32 10.01 -0.49
C VAL A 67 3.46 10.50 0.66
N TYR A 68 2.15 10.35 0.57
CA TYR A 68 1.24 10.65 1.67
C TYR A 68 1.02 9.38 2.49
N VAL A 69 1.24 9.47 3.79
CA VAL A 69 0.95 8.41 4.74
C VAL A 69 -0.43 8.68 5.34
N GLN A 70 -1.33 7.74 5.13
CA GLN A 70 -2.64 7.69 5.76
C GLN A 70 -2.57 6.70 6.92
N LYS A 71 -2.89 7.16 8.14
CA LYS A 71 -2.97 6.31 9.32
C LYS A 71 -4.38 6.38 9.92
N PHE A 72 -4.94 5.21 10.23
CA PHE A 72 -6.20 5.08 10.96
C PHE A 72 -5.90 4.83 12.43
N LYS A 73 -6.27 5.78 13.30
CA LYS A 73 -5.93 5.71 14.73
C LYS A 73 -6.46 4.45 15.42
N ASP A 74 -7.65 4.02 15.03
CA ASP A 74 -8.33 2.83 15.57
C ASP A 74 -8.25 1.62 14.62
N GLY A 75 -7.37 1.69 13.61
CA GLY A 75 -7.27 0.71 12.53
C GLY A 75 -8.39 0.83 11.49
N CYS A 76 -8.32 0.01 10.45
CA CYS A 76 -9.37 -0.11 9.44
C CYS A 76 -9.79 -1.58 9.32
N PRO A 77 -11.04 -1.94 9.69
CA PRO A 77 -11.49 -3.33 9.69
C PRO A 77 -11.25 -4.01 8.34
N GLY A 78 -10.56 -5.16 8.36
CA GLY A 78 -10.25 -5.93 7.17
C GLY A 78 -9.05 -5.42 6.36
N LEU A 79 -8.43 -4.29 6.72
CA LEU A 79 -7.26 -3.77 6.03
C LEU A 79 -6.08 -4.73 6.24
N ARG A 80 -5.46 -5.15 5.13
CA ARG A 80 -4.26 -5.96 5.14
C ARG A 80 -3.55 -5.85 3.80
N GLU A 81 -2.28 -6.24 3.79
CA GLU A 81 -1.49 -6.32 2.57
C GLU A 81 -2.19 -7.16 1.48
N GLY A 82 -2.04 -6.71 0.23
CA GLY A 82 -2.59 -7.39 -0.95
C GLY A 82 -4.04 -7.03 -1.29
N MET A 83 -4.74 -6.32 -0.42
CA MET A 83 -6.04 -5.73 -0.76
C MET A 83 -5.90 -4.50 -1.65
N ALA A 84 -7.04 -4.09 -2.23
CA ALA A 84 -7.19 -2.81 -2.91
C ALA A 84 -8.24 -1.96 -2.20
N THR A 85 -8.12 -0.64 -2.35
CA THR A 85 -9.09 0.31 -1.83
C THR A 85 -9.92 0.87 -2.98
N VAL A 86 -11.22 0.97 -2.74
CA VAL A 86 -12.16 1.66 -3.63
C VAL A 86 -12.69 2.87 -2.88
N THR A 87 -12.53 4.04 -3.47
CA THR A 87 -13.07 5.29 -2.92
C THR A 87 -14.33 5.65 -3.69
N ARG A 88 -15.41 5.99 -2.98
CA ARG A 88 -16.67 6.45 -3.60
C ARG A 88 -16.71 7.96 -3.84
N THR A 89 -15.58 8.57 -4.19
CA THR A 89 -15.52 10.01 -4.46
C THR A 89 -15.43 10.19 -5.98
N PRO A 90 -16.40 10.87 -6.64
CA PRO A 90 -16.36 11.13 -8.09
C PRO A 90 -15.30 12.19 -8.48
N SER A 91 -14.45 12.60 -7.53
CA SER A 91 -13.51 13.70 -7.68
C SER A 91 -12.07 13.19 -7.72
N THR A 92 -11.16 13.99 -8.28
CA THR A 92 -9.70 13.74 -8.22
C THR A 92 -9.09 14.08 -6.88
N ARG A 93 -9.90 14.26 -5.83
CA ARG A 93 -9.47 14.63 -4.49
C ARG A 93 -9.94 13.58 -3.50
N LEU A 94 -9.06 13.26 -2.55
CA LEU A 94 -9.31 12.37 -1.44
C LEU A 94 -9.14 13.17 -0.15
N CYS A 95 -10.20 13.26 0.65
CA CYS A 95 -10.23 14.10 1.84
C CYS A 95 -10.44 13.26 3.11
N ARG A 96 -10.00 13.82 4.23
CA ARG A 96 -10.44 13.39 5.56
C ARG A 96 -11.96 13.31 5.59
N GLY A 97 -12.48 12.21 6.13
CA GLY A 97 -13.90 11.90 6.21
C GLY A 97 -14.43 11.11 5.01
N ASP A 98 -13.71 11.08 3.87
CA ASP A 98 -14.11 10.21 2.77
C ASP A 98 -14.03 8.74 3.19
N ILE A 99 -14.97 7.93 2.71
CA ILE A 99 -15.03 6.51 3.02
C ILE A 99 -14.29 5.72 1.93
N ILE A 100 -13.30 4.95 2.36
CA ILE A 100 -12.72 3.89 1.54
C ILE A 100 -13.40 2.56 1.86
N THR A 101 -13.58 1.74 0.83
CA THR A 101 -14.06 0.36 0.93
C THR A 101 -12.94 -0.58 0.51
N LEU A 102 -12.76 -1.66 1.25
CA LEU A 102 -11.72 -2.66 0.98
C LEU A 102 -12.27 -3.78 0.11
N ILE A 103 -11.51 -4.12 -0.92
CA ILE A 103 -11.77 -5.26 -1.79
C ILE A 103 -10.53 -6.14 -1.83
N ASP A 104 -10.73 -7.44 -1.97
CA ASP A 104 -9.68 -8.41 -2.23
C ASP A 104 -9.81 -8.83 -3.70
N PRO A 105 -8.92 -8.43 -4.62
CA PRO A 105 -9.12 -8.67 -6.05
C PRO A 105 -9.40 -10.14 -6.43
N PRO A 106 -8.77 -11.15 -5.80
CA PRO A 106 -9.14 -12.56 -5.96
C PRO A 106 -10.55 -12.97 -5.52
N LEU A 107 -11.21 -12.23 -4.63
CA LEU A 107 -12.47 -12.64 -3.98
C LEU A 107 -13.60 -11.63 -4.24
N PRO A 108 -14.84 -12.09 -4.49
CA PRO A 108 -15.97 -11.20 -4.64
C PRO A 108 -16.35 -10.57 -3.29
N GLY A 109 -16.78 -9.30 -3.33
CA GLY A 109 -17.36 -8.60 -2.19
C GLY A 109 -16.46 -7.52 -1.59
N THR A 110 -16.91 -6.99 -0.45
CA THR A 110 -16.22 -5.95 0.31
C THR A 110 -15.85 -6.48 1.68
N PHE A 111 -14.64 -6.19 2.14
CA PHE A 111 -14.07 -6.77 3.36
C PHE A 111 -14.03 -5.80 4.54
N GLY A 112 -14.38 -4.55 4.30
CA GLY A 112 -14.47 -3.51 5.31
C GLY A 112 -14.54 -2.12 4.72
N SER A 113 -14.70 -1.14 5.59
CA SER A 113 -14.67 0.27 5.24
C SER A 113 -14.20 1.09 6.43
N CYS A 114 -13.58 2.23 6.13
CA CYS A 114 -13.13 3.18 7.13
C CYS A 114 -13.14 4.60 6.56
N ALA A 115 -13.35 5.58 7.45
CA ALA A 115 -13.24 6.98 7.13
C ALA A 115 -11.77 7.40 7.16
N LEU A 116 -11.38 8.22 6.19
CA LEU A 116 -10.03 8.75 6.12
C LEU A 116 -9.79 9.82 7.19
N GLU A 117 -8.60 9.80 7.77
CA GLU A 117 -8.02 10.85 8.60
C GLU A 117 -7.14 11.82 7.78
N ASP A 118 -6.33 12.64 8.46
CA ASP A 118 -5.34 13.49 7.78
C ASP A 118 -4.23 12.68 7.13
N PHE A 119 -3.69 13.24 6.05
CA PHE A 119 -2.58 12.70 5.30
C PHE A 119 -1.28 13.37 5.73
N ILE A 120 -0.27 12.59 6.11
CA ILE A 120 1.07 13.13 6.41
C ILE A 120 1.91 13.09 5.14
N PRO A 121 2.32 14.24 4.57
CA PRO A 121 3.13 14.27 3.36
C PRO A 121 4.61 14.00 3.68
N TYR A 122 5.23 13.11 2.91
CA TYR A 122 6.66 12.85 2.94
C TYR A 122 7.30 13.28 1.61
N ARG A 123 8.12 14.32 1.70
CA ARG A 123 8.80 14.94 0.56
C ARG A 123 10.30 14.67 0.66
N ARG A 124 11.00 14.56 -0.47
CA ARG A 124 12.46 14.42 -0.48
C ARG A 124 13.08 15.60 0.27
N ALA A 125 14.06 15.33 1.13
CA ALA A 125 14.90 16.39 1.66
C ALA A 125 15.57 17.11 0.47
N LYS A 126 15.59 18.45 0.51
CA LYS A 126 16.25 19.26 -0.50
C LYS A 126 17.77 19.21 -0.32
#